data_AF-A0A7Y3IC89-F1
#
_entry.id   AF-A0A7Y3IC89-F1
#
_cell.length_a   1.000
_cell.length_b   1.000
_cell.length_c   1.000
_cell.angle_alpha   90.00
_cell.angle_beta   90.00
_cell.angle_gamma   90.00
#
_symmetry.space_group_name_H-M   'P 1'
#
loop_
_entity.id
_entity.type
_entity.pdbx_description
1 polymer ?
#
loop_
_entity_poly.entity_id
_entity_poly.type
_entity_poly.pdbx_seq_one_letter_code
_entity_poly.pdbx_strand_id
1 'polypeptide(L)'
;VTDQTSAHDPLNGYVPRGLTLEQAAALREADPDAYLERSMDSIRRHCEAIVGLQSAGSVAVDYGNNLRGYAQEAGFEKAFAYPGLVPAYIRPLFCQGRGPFRWAALSGDASDIHRTDDLVLEMFPENESLCRWIRMAQEQVAFQGLPSRICWLGQGERARFGVALNDLVSSGELSAPVVIGRDHLDTGSVASPYRETEDMRDGTDAVADWPILNALLNTASGASWVSFHHGGGVGIGNSLHAGQVLVADGTPEMRARIERVLTNDPGLGVARHADAGYEEATETAIRHGIHLPMMSGTTTSGV
;
A
#
# COMPACT_ATOMS: atom_id res chain seq x y z
N VAL A 1 -15.38 5.59 12.74
CA VAL A 1 -15.96 4.26 12.48
C VAL A 1 -15.35 3.73 11.20
N THR A 2 -14.83 2.52 11.23
CA THR A 2 -14.28 1.84 10.06
C THR A 2 -14.50 0.34 10.22
N ASP A 3 -14.21 -0.44 9.19
CA ASP A 3 -14.34 -1.90 9.19
C ASP A 3 -13.15 -2.55 8.49
N GLN A 4 -12.74 -3.70 8.98
CA GLN A 4 -11.69 -4.52 8.39
C GLN A 4 -12.01 -6.02 8.45
N THR A 5 -13.31 -6.37 8.49
CA THR A 5 -13.73 -7.75 8.21
C THR A 5 -13.24 -8.17 6.83
N SER A 6 -13.18 -9.47 6.54
CA SER A 6 -12.87 -9.96 5.21
C SER A 6 -14.11 -9.91 4.29
N ALA A 7 -14.75 -8.75 4.20
CA ALA A 7 -15.95 -8.53 3.38
C ALA A 7 -15.73 -8.78 1.88
N HIS A 8 -14.48 -8.71 1.40
CA HIS A 8 -14.11 -8.98 0.01
C HIS A 8 -14.37 -10.44 -0.43
N ASP A 9 -14.61 -11.34 0.53
CA ASP A 9 -15.04 -12.72 0.28
C ASP A 9 -16.22 -13.03 1.21
N PRO A 10 -17.47 -12.71 0.81
CA PRO A 10 -18.63 -12.92 1.66
C PRO A 10 -18.89 -14.39 2.01
N LEU A 11 -18.34 -15.35 1.25
CA LEU A 11 -18.51 -16.78 1.48
C LEU A 11 -17.55 -17.28 2.56
N ASN A 12 -16.27 -16.90 2.50
CA ASN A 12 -15.25 -17.44 3.41
C ASN A 12 -14.89 -16.48 4.55
N GLY A 13 -15.02 -15.17 4.32
CA GLY A 13 -14.44 -14.12 5.17
C GLY A 13 -15.43 -13.37 6.06
N TYR A 14 -16.74 -13.43 5.76
CA TYR A 14 -17.76 -12.71 6.53
C TYR A 14 -18.71 -13.69 7.23
N VAL A 15 -18.90 -13.53 8.54
CA VAL A 15 -19.80 -14.40 9.33
C VAL A 15 -21.20 -13.77 9.41
N PRO A 16 -22.25 -14.45 8.93
CA PRO A 16 -23.62 -13.92 9.00
C PRO A 16 -24.08 -13.67 10.44
N ARG A 17 -24.83 -12.58 10.65
CA ARG A 17 -25.42 -12.25 11.94
C ARG A 17 -26.33 -13.38 12.43
N GLY A 18 -26.25 -13.65 13.73
CA GLY A 18 -27.12 -14.61 14.42
C GLY A 18 -26.66 -16.07 14.31
N LEU A 19 -25.45 -16.30 13.79
CA LEU A 19 -24.78 -17.60 13.82
C LEU A 19 -23.57 -17.54 14.75
N THR A 20 -23.31 -18.65 15.45
CA THR A 20 -21.99 -18.96 16.03
C THR A 20 -21.01 -19.34 14.92
N LEU A 21 -19.71 -19.40 15.25
CA LEU A 21 -18.69 -19.81 14.26
C LEU A 21 -18.91 -21.25 13.78
N GLU A 22 -19.33 -22.14 14.68
CA GLU A 22 -19.62 -23.54 14.37
C GLU A 22 -20.84 -23.66 13.45
N GLN A 23 -21.91 -22.89 13.73
CA GLN A 23 -23.10 -22.87 12.87
C GLN A 23 -22.80 -22.24 11.50
N ALA A 24 -21.97 -21.21 11.46
CA ALA A 24 -21.54 -20.56 10.22
C ALA A 24 -20.72 -21.54 9.36
N ALA A 25 -19.76 -22.25 9.97
CA ALA A 25 -18.98 -23.27 9.28
C ALA A 25 -19.86 -24.40 8.73
N ALA A 26 -20.79 -24.93 9.54
CA ALA A 26 -21.72 -25.96 9.11
C ALA A 26 -22.64 -25.50 7.97
N LEU A 27 -23.16 -24.26 8.03
CA LEU A 27 -23.98 -23.71 6.96
C LEU A 27 -23.17 -23.51 5.68
N ARG A 28 -21.94 -23.00 5.77
CA ARG A 28 -21.07 -22.78 4.61
C ARG A 28 -20.79 -24.06 3.84
N GLU A 29 -20.62 -25.18 4.54
CA GLU A 29 -20.39 -26.49 3.92
C GLU A 29 -21.68 -27.10 3.36
N ALA A 30 -22.78 -27.02 4.12
CA ALA A 30 -24.04 -27.65 3.74
C ALA A 30 -24.81 -26.90 2.65
N ASP A 31 -24.78 -25.57 2.66
CA ASP A 31 -25.52 -24.69 1.74
C ASP A 31 -24.77 -23.34 1.54
N PRO A 32 -23.76 -23.31 0.65
CA PRO A 32 -22.98 -22.11 0.36
C PRO A 32 -23.82 -20.91 -0.14
N ASP A 33 -24.89 -21.18 -0.89
CA ASP A 33 -25.76 -20.14 -1.46
C ASP A 33 -26.57 -19.47 -0.35
N ALA A 34 -27.16 -20.25 0.56
CA ALA A 34 -27.84 -19.70 1.73
C ALA A 34 -26.87 -18.98 2.69
N TYR A 35 -25.63 -19.44 2.80
CA TYR A 35 -24.59 -18.72 3.55
C TYR A 35 -24.34 -17.35 2.92
N LEU A 36 -24.13 -17.31 1.60
CA LEU A 36 -23.84 -16.10 0.85
C LEU A 36 -24.96 -15.08 0.96
N GLU A 37 -26.22 -15.50 0.77
CA GLU A 37 -27.39 -14.62 0.93
C GLU A 37 -27.43 -13.96 2.32
N ARG A 38 -27.18 -14.75 3.38
CA ARG A 38 -27.19 -14.24 4.75
C ARG A 38 -25.98 -13.37 5.07
N SER A 39 -24.81 -13.64 4.47
CA SER A 39 -23.65 -12.76 4.54
C SER A 39 -23.96 -11.41 3.89
N MET A 40 -24.56 -11.40 2.70
CA MET A 40 -24.93 -10.18 1.98
C MET A 40 -25.94 -9.33 2.74
N ASP A 41 -26.99 -9.92 3.36
CA ASP A 41 -27.89 -9.17 4.25
C ASP A 41 -27.14 -8.59 5.46
N SER A 42 -26.20 -9.34 6.03
CA SER A 42 -25.42 -8.89 7.18
C SER A 42 -24.46 -7.75 6.81
N ILE A 43 -23.82 -7.80 5.64
CA ILE A 43 -22.96 -6.74 5.09
C ILE A 43 -23.78 -5.47 4.84
N ARG A 44 -24.94 -5.59 4.19
CA ARG A 44 -25.85 -4.46 3.94
C ARG A 44 -26.19 -3.72 5.23
N ARG A 45 -26.65 -4.47 6.24
CA ARG A 45 -27.04 -3.92 7.54
C ARG A 45 -25.86 -3.33 8.32
N HIS A 46 -24.67 -3.91 8.19
CA HIS A 46 -23.45 -3.35 8.78
C HIS A 46 -23.11 -2.00 8.15
N CYS A 47 -23.13 -1.90 6.81
CA CYS A 47 -22.89 -0.65 6.11
C CYS A 47 -23.94 0.43 6.44
N GLU A 48 -25.23 0.05 6.52
CA GLU A 48 -26.31 0.94 7.00
C GLU A 48 -26.03 1.50 8.40
N ALA A 49 -25.51 0.68 9.32
CA ALA A 49 -25.15 1.12 10.66
C ALA A 49 -23.97 2.11 10.67
N ILE A 50 -22.95 1.89 9.82
CA ILE A 50 -21.83 2.82 9.66
C ILE A 50 -22.33 4.18 9.15
N VAL A 51 -23.19 4.19 8.12
CA VAL A 51 -23.82 5.42 7.59
C VAL A 51 -24.72 6.08 8.64
N GLY A 52 -25.43 5.31 9.44
CA GLY A 52 -26.22 5.82 10.56
C GLY A 52 -25.36 6.54 11.61
N LEU A 53 -24.23 5.94 12.00
CA LEU A 53 -23.27 6.56 12.93
C LEU A 53 -22.61 7.82 12.33
N GLN A 54 -22.33 7.81 11.02
CA GLN A 54 -21.83 8.98 10.31
C GLN A 54 -22.85 10.12 10.35
N SER A 55 -24.12 9.81 10.06
CA SER A 55 -25.23 10.76 10.11
C SER A 55 -25.45 11.33 11.53
N ALA A 56 -25.09 10.57 12.56
CA ALA A 56 -25.09 11.00 13.96
C ALA A 56 -23.84 11.79 14.39
N GLY A 57 -22.92 12.08 13.46
CA GLY A 57 -21.75 12.94 13.70
C GLY A 57 -20.41 12.20 13.84
N SER A 58 -20.37 10.88 13.65
CA SER A 58 -19.10 10.15 13.63
C SER A 58 -18.36 10.35 12.31
N VAL A 59 -17.02 10.38 12.34
CA VAL A 59 -16.24 10.24 11.10
C VAL A 59 -16.24 8.77 10.69
N ALA A 60 -16.71 8.47 9.47
CA ALA A 60 -16.72 7.13 8.89
C ALA A 60 -15.76 7.04 7.70
N VAL A 61 -15.07 5.91 7.58
CA VAL A 61 -14.13 5.64 6.48
C VAL A 61 -14.10 4.14 6.17
N ASP A 62 -14.08 3.80 4.88
CA ASP A 62 -13.88 2.43 4.42
C ASP A 62 -12.39 2.07 4.41
N TYR A 63 -12.04 0.91 4.98
CA TYR A 63 -10.65 0.45 5.10
C TYR A 63 -10.24 -0.56 4.02
N GLY A 64 -10.88 -0.51 2.86
CA GLY A 64 -10.42 -1.19 1.67
C GLY A 64 -10.66 -2.69 1.65
N ASN A 65 -11.81 -3.12 2.16
CA ASN A 65 -12.26 -4.52 2.19
C ASN A 65 -13.51 -4.78 1.34
N ASN A 66 -13.96 -3.80 0.55
CA ASN A 66 -15.14 -3.88 -0.33
C ASN A 66 -16.51 -4.03 0.39
N LEU A 67 -16.62 -3.66 1.68
CA LEU A 67 -17.90 -3.67 2.39
C LEU A 67 -18.96 -2.79 1.69
N ARG A 68 -18.57 -1.59 1.23
CA ARG A 68 -19.48 -0.67 0.52
C ARG A 68 -19.96 -1.24 -0.82
N GLY A 69 -19.09 -1.87 -1.59
CA GLY A 69 -19.44 -2.50 -2.87
C GLY A 69 -20.49 -3.59 -2.67
N TYR A 70 -20.25 -4.55 -1.79
CA TYR A 70 -21.21 -5.62 -1.52
C TYR A 70 -22.49 -5.12 -0.84
N ALA A 71 -22.43 -4.07 -0.02
CA ALA A 71 -23.64 -3.46 0.52
C ALA A 71 -24.51 -2.81 -0.57
N GLN A 72 -23.88 -2.18 -1.58
CA GLN A 72 -24.58 -1.64 -2.74
C GLN A 72 -25.21 -2.75 -3.58
N GLU A 73 -24.48 -3.84 -3.85
CA GLU A 73 -25.00 -5.02 -4.56
C GLU A 73 -26.20 -5.65 -3.81
N ALA A 74 -26.14 -5.65 -2.47
CA ALA A 74 -27.24 -6.09 -1.62
C ALA A 74 -28.41 -5.09 -1.54
N GLY A 75 -28.37 -3.97 -2.28
CA GLY A 75 -29.47 -3.01 -2.42
C GLY A 75 -29.41 -1.79 -1.50
N PHE A 76 -28.29 -1.53 -0.81
CA PHE A 76 -28.13 -0.30 -0.03
C PHE A 76 -27.55 0.85 -0.89
N GLU A 77 -28.44 1.67 -1.45
CA GLU A 77 -28.08 2.77 -2.38
C GLU A 77 -27.08 3.78 -1.78
N LYS A 78 -27.08 3.97 -0.46
CA LYS A 78 -26.20 4.93 0.23
C LYS A 78 -24.89 4.31 0.72
N ALA A 79 -24.51 3.13 0.24
CA ALA A 79 -23.31 2.45 0.70
C ALA A 79 -22.04 3.30 0.56
N PHE A 80 -21.95 4.16 -0.46
CA PHE A 80 -20.82 5.06 -0.71
C PHE A 80 -20.97 6.46 -0.08
N ALA A 81 -21.85 6.64 0.92
CA ALA A 81 -21.99 7.92 1.63
C ALA A 81 -20.75 8.31 2.48
N TYR A 82 -19.81 7.39 2.68
CA TYR A 82 -18.52 7.64 3.33
C TYR A 82 -17.37 7.21 2.41
N PRO A 83 -16.22 7.91 2.47
CA PRO A 83 -15.13 7.71 1.52
C PRO A 83 -14.27 6.50 1.87
N GLY A 84 -13.50 6.02 0.90
CA GLY A 84 -12.35 5.16 1.14
C GLY A 84 -11.23 5.87 1.90
N LEU A 85 -10.44 5.10 2.63
CA LEU A 85 -9.24 5.55 3.34
C LEU A 85 -8.27 6.32 2.44
N VAL A 86 -8.11 5.86 1.19
CA VAL A 86 -7.11 6.42 0.29
C VAL A 86 -7.47 7.83 -0.20
N PRO A 87 -8.63 8.07 -0.84
CA PRO A 87 -9.04 9.42 -1.18
C PRO A 87 -9.12 10.36 0.03
N ALA A 88 -9.53 9.85 1.20
CA ALA A 88 -9.71 10.67 2.40
C ALA A 88 -8.39 11.07 3.08
N TYR A 89 -7.38 10.19 3.12
CA TYR A 89 -6.22 10.38 4.00
C TYR A 89 -4.87 10.02 3.38
N ILE A 90 -4.80 9.00 2.51
CA ILE A 90 -3.50 8.43 2.07
C ILE A 90 -3.00 9.05 0.78
N ARG A 91 -3.89 9.51 -0.11
CA ARG A 91 -3.49 10.01 -1.44
C ARG A 91 -2.43 11.12 -1.42
N PRO A 92 -2.44 12.11 -0.50
CA PRO A 92 -1.35 13.08 -0.40
C PRO A 92 0.02 12.42 -0.19
N LEU A 93 0.08 11.34 0.61
CA LEU A 93 1.31 10.56 0.79
C LEU A 93 1.74 9.89 -0.52
N PHE A 94 0.80 9.32 -1.28
CA PHE A 94 1.09 8.74 -2.60
C PHE A 94 1.61 9.77 -3.60
N CYS A 95 1.10 11.00 -3.59
CA CYS A 95 1.62 12.09 -4.40
C CYS A 95 3.10 12.38 -4.12
N GLN A 96 3.57 12.14 -2.89
CA GLN A 96 4.99 12.26 -2.49
C GLN A 96 5.81 10.97 -2.73
N GLY A 97 5.22 9.94 -3.33
CA GLY A 97 5.82 8.61 -3.47
C GLY A 97 5.94 7.82 -2.17
N ARG A 98 5.32 8.28 -1.08
CA ARG A 98 5.33 7.57 0.22
C ARG A 98 4.40 6.38 0.16
N GLY A 99 4.77 5.30 0.84
CA GLY A 99 3.98 4.08 0.91
C GLY A 99 4.62 3.05 1.83
N PRO A 100 4.07 1.82 1.92
CA PRO A 100 4.42 0.83 2.93
C PRO A 100 5.74 0.10 2.65
N PHE A 101 6.82 0.86 2.51
CA PHE A 101 8.19 0.36 2.40
C PHE A 101 8.55 -0.47 3.64
N ARG A 102 9.15 -1.62 3.42
CA ARG A 102 9.46 -2.59 4.47
C ARG A 102 10.73 -3.35 4.16
N TRP A 103 11.36 -3.89 5.19
CA TRP A 103 12.50 -4.79 5.04
C TRP A 103 12.48 -5.89 6.10
N ALA A 104 13.21 -6.97 5.83
CA ALA A 104 13.40 -8.08 6.76
C ALA A 104 14.86 -8.54 6.79
N ALA A 105 15.38 -8.80 7.98
CA ALA A 105 16.73 -9.31 8.18
C ALA A 105 16.77 -10.82 7.94
N LEU A 106 17.53 -11.27 6.92
CA LEU A 106 17.63 -12.70 6.61
C LEU A 106 18.45 -13.50 7.62
N SER A 107 19.18 -12.82 8.51
CA SER A 107 19.88 -13.42 9.65
C SER A 107 18.92 -14.08 10.64
N GLY A 108 17.69 -13.58 10.73
CA GLY A 108 16.77 -13.91 11.81
C GLY A 108 17.08 -13.21 13.14
N ASP A 109 18.11 -12.36 13.20
CA ASP A 109 18.48 -11.63 14.41
C ASP A 109 17.73 -10.29 14.51
N ALA A 110 17.12 -10.06 15.68
CA ALA A 110 16.46 -8.81 16.00
C ALA A 110 17.44 -7.63 16.08
N SER A 111 18.72 -7.90 16.41
CA SER A 111 19.76 -6.87 16.49
C SER A 111 19.98 -6.15 15.15
N ASP A 112 19.85 -6.88 14.03
CA ASP A 112 19.92 -6.29 12.68
C ASP A 112 18.77 -5.29 12.47
N ILE A 113 17.54 -5.62 12.87
CA ILE A 113 16.43 -4.66 12.76
C ILE A 113 16.63 -3.46 13.68
N HIS A 114 17.10 -3.65 14.92
CA HIS A 114 17.40 -2.53 15.80
C HIS A 114 18.48 -1.61 15.19
N ARG A 115 19.52 -2.16 14.59
CA ARG A 115 20.55 -1.38 13.89
C ARG A 115 19.98 -0.61 12.70
N THR A 116 19.06 -1.20 11.94
CA THR A 116 18.38 -0.50 10.84
C THR A 116 17.39 0.55 11.32
N ASP A 117 16.75 0.36 12.48
CA ASP A 117 15.90 1.37 13.11
C ASP A 117 16.75 2.58 13.54
N ASP A 118 17.92 2.34 14.15
CA ASP A 118 18.88 3.40 14.48
C ASP A 118 19.32 4.16 13.22
N LEU A 119 19.58 3.43 12.11
CA LEU A 119 19.92 4.05 10.82
C LEU A 119 18.79 4.97 10.31
N VAL A 120 17.52 4.60 10.48
CA VAL A 120 16.39 5.49 10.12
C VAL A 120 16.43 6.77 10.96
N LEU A 121 16.67 6.66 12.27
CA LEU A 121 16.74 7.81 13.18
C LEU A 121 17.94 8.73 12.86
N GLU A 122 19.06 8.15 12.44
CA GLU A 122 20.28 8.87 12.02
C GLU A 122 20.07 9.61 10.69
N MET A 123 19.39 8.98 9.72
CA MET A 123 19.26 9.50 8.36
C MET A 123 18.15 10.53 8.18
N PHE A 124 17.10 10.45 9.00
CA PHE A 124 15.91 11.30 8.90
C PHE A 124 15.53 11.96 10.24
N PRO A 125 16.49 12.58 10.96
CA PRO A 125 16.25 13.12 12.31
C PRO A 125 15.21 14.27 12.32
N GLU A 126 15.04 14.96 11.20
CA GLU A 126 14.06 16.04 11.02
C GLU A 126 12.62 15.55 10.88
N ASN A 127 12.41 14.27 10.56
CA ASN A 127 11.07 13.71 10.41
C ASN A 127 10.56 13.19 11.76
N GLU A 128 10.01 14.09 12.58
CA GLU A 128 9.54 13.76 13.93
C GLU A 128 8.50 12.64 13.96
N SER A 129 7.58 12.63 12.99
CA SER A 129 6.53 11.60 12.92
C SER A 129 7.14 10.22 12.64
N LEU A 130 8.09 10.15 11.70
CA LEU A 130 8.84 8.94 11.39
C LEU A 130 9.67 8.47 12.59
N CYS A 131 10.40 9.37 13.24
CA CYS A 131 11.21 9.03 14.41
C CYS A 131 10.34 8.50 15.56
N ARG A 132 9.17 9.12 15.79
CA ARG A 132 8.19 8.63 16.77
C ARG A 132 7.67 7.24 16.38
N TRP A 133 7.37 7.02 15.10
CA TRP A 133 6.95 5.71 14.59
C TRP A 133 7.98 4.62 14.90
N ILE A 134 9.26 4.85 14.56
CA ILE A 134 10.33 3.86 14.80
C ILE A 134 10.47 3.54 16.29
N ARG A 135 10.50 4.54 17.17
CA ARG A 135 10.59 4.32 18.62
C ARG A 135 9.41 3.51 19.15
N MET A 136 8.18 3.86 18.76
CA MET A 136 7.00 3.07 19.14
C MET A 136 7.05 1.65 18.57
N ALA A 137 7.51 1.48 17.33
CA ALA A 137 7.56 0.18 16.68
C ALA A 137 8.61 -0.74 17.33
N GLN A 138 9.70 -0.20 17.88
CA GLN A 138 10.64 -0.96 18.71
C GLN A 138 10.01 -1.43 20.03
N GLU A 139 9.24 -0.56 20.68
CA GLU A 139 8.64 -0.85 21.99
C GLU A 139 7.41 -1.76 21.92
N GLN A 140 6.58 -1.59 20.88
CA GLN A 140 5.21 -2.13 20.85
C GLN A 140 5.03 -3.28 19.86
N VAL A 141 5.91 -3.44 18.86
CA VAL A 141 5.75 -4.45 17.80
C VAL A 141 6.66 -5.63 18.06
N ALA A 142 6.09 -6.74 18.49
CA ALA A 142 6.79 -8.03 18.57
C ALA A 142 7.05 -8.58 17.16
N PHE A 143 8.27 -9.06 16.91
CA PHE A 143 8.60 -9.71 15.64
C PHE A 143 7.86 -11.04 15.45
N GLN A 144 7.57 -11.38 14.20
CA GLN A 144 6.95 -12.64 13.80
C GLN A 144 7.74 -13.23 12.63
N GLY A 145 8.30 -14.43 12.79
CA GLY A 145 9.20 -15.01 11.78
C GLY A 145 10.53 -14.25 11.71
N LEU A 146 11.01 -13.94 10.50
CA LEU A 146 12.20 -13.09 10.32
C LEU A 146 11.91 -11.68 10.86
N PRO A 147 12.78 -11.12 11.73
CA PRO A 147 12.64 -9.74 12.18
C PRO A 147 12.50 -8.81 10.99
N SER A 148 11.45 -7.99 11.02
CA SER A 148 11.03 -7.15 9.91
C SER A 148 10.53 -5.81 10.42
N ARG A 149 10.68 -4.77 9.61
CA ARG A 149 10.18 -3.43 9.91
C ARG A 149 9.45 -2.85 8.71
N ILE A 150 8.37 -2.14 8.97
CA ILE A 150 7.66 -1.30 8.01
C ILE A 150 7.87 0.17 8.39
N CYS A 151 8.05 1.02 7.39
CA CYS A 151 8.37 2.43 7.55
C CYS A 151 7.97 3.17 6.28
N TRP A 152 7.13 4.19 6.38
CA TRP A 152 6.63 4.88 5.19
C TRP A 152 7.62 5.91 4.66
N LEU A 153 8.42 5.51 3.66
CA LEU A 153 9.40 6.35 2.97
C LEU A 153 8.91 6.74 1.57
N GLY A 154 9.23 7.98 1.17
CA GLY A 154 8.82 8.61 -0.08
C GLY A 154 9.84 8.56 -1.20
N GLN A 155 9.56 9.34 -2.26
CA GLN A 155 10.49 9.52 -3.37
C GLN A 155 11.85 10.03 -2.87
N GLY A 156 12.93 9.41 -3.34
CA GLY A 156 14.30 9.72 -2.92
C GLY A 156 14.69 9.15 -1.55
N GLU A 157 13.80 9.14 -0.55
CA GLU A 157 14.06 8.55 0.76
C GLU A 157 14.31 7.03 0.66
N ARG A 158 13.50 6.31 -0.12
CA ARG A 158 13.64 4.86 -0.31
C ARG A 158 15.00 4.47 -0.87
N ALA A 159 15.44 5.12 -1.95
CA ALA A 159 16.74 4.83 -2.58
C ALA A 159 17.91 5.14 -1.64
N ARG A 160 17.88 6.29 -0.96
CA ARG A 160 18.91 6.65 0.04
C ARG A 160 19.02 5.60 1.14
N PHE A 161 17.89 5.22 1.73
CA PHE A 161 17.87 4.27 2.84
C PHE A 161 18.25 2.85 2.37
N GLY A 162 17.72 2.38 1.23
CA GLY A 162 18.06 1.05 0.71
C GLY A 162 19.53 0.90 0.36
N VAL A 163 20.16 1.96 -0.18
CA VAL A 163 21.60 1.99 -0.41
C VAL A 163 22.38 1.92 0.90
N ALA A 164 21.97 2.69 1.92
CA ALA A 164 22.60 2.65 3.23
C ALA A 164 22.46 1.27 3.92
N LEU A 165 21.32 0.59 3.75
CA LEU A 165 21.15 -0.80 4.20
C LEU A 165 22.18 -1.73 3.53
N ASN A 166 22.37 -1.61 2.22
CA ASN A 166 23.38 -2.39 1.51
C ASN A 166 24.79 -2.08 1.99
N ASP A 167 25.09 -0.81 2.28
CA ASP A 167 26.39 -0.40 2.81
C ASP A 167 26.65 -1.00 4.21
N LEU A 168 25.62 -1.11 5.07
CA LEU A 168 25.73 -1.80 6.38
C LEU A 168 25.95 -3.32 6.26
N VAL A 169 25.35 -3.96 5.25
CA VAL A 169 25.63 -5.38 4.95
C VAL A 169 27.08 -5.52 4.47
N SER A 170 27.55 -4.60 3.62
CA SER A 170 28.92 -4.60 3.08
C SER A 170 29.98 -4.41 4.19
N SER A 171 29.70 -3.55 5.17
CA SER A 171 30.59 -3.30 6.31
C SER A 171 30.58 -4.41 7.37
N GLY A 172 29.58 -5.31 7.33
CA GLY A 172 29.36 -6.34 8.33
C GLY A 172 28.71 -5.84 9.61
N GLU A 173 28.17 -4.61 9.62
CA GLU A 173 27.34 -4.11 10.72
C GLU A 173 25.99 -4.83 10.78
N LEU A 174 25.48 -5.28 9.63
CA LEU A 174 24.38 -6.24 9.56
C LEU A 174 24.94 -7.63 9.30
N SER A 175 24.45 -8.61 10.06
CA SER A 175 25.04 -9.95 10.10
C SER A 175 24.76 -10.81 8.86
N ALA A 176 23.75 -10.43 8.06
CA ALA A 176 23.36 -11.11 6.83
C ALA A 176 22.68 -10.12 5.84
N PRO A 177 22.44 -10.53 4.58
CA PRO A 177 21.65 -9.73 3.65
C PRO A 177 20.26 -9.37 4.17
N VAL A 178 19.73 -8.25 3.69
CA VAL A 178 18.39 -7.75 4.04
C VAL A 178 17.51 -7.76 2.80
N VAL A 179 16.29 -8.27 2.92
CA VAL A 179 15.28 -8.12 1.84
C VAL A 179 14.54 -6.81 2.01
N ILE A 180 14.36 -6.08 0.92
CA ILE A 180 13.69 -4.77 0.88
C ILE A 180 12.51 -4.87 -0.08
N GLY A 181 11.31 -4.56 0.37
CA GLY A 181 10.11 -4.63 -0.45
C GLY A 181 9.01 -3.72 0.06
N ARG A 182 7.77 -4.05 -0.28
CA ARG A 182 6.57 -3.32 0.11
C ARG A 182 5.32 -4.18 -0.07
N ASP A 183 4.19 -3.64 0.37
CA ASP A 183 2.90 -4.14 -0.10
C ASP A 183 2.71 -3.89 -1.61
N HIS A 184 1.72 -4.54 -2.21
CA HIS A 184 1.22 -4.16 -3.53
C HIS A 184 0.33 -2.90 -3.47
N LEU A 185 -0.19 -2.53 -2.29
CA LEU A 185 -0.75 -1.21 -2.02
C LEU A 185 0.40 -0.20 -1.95
N ASP A 186 0.67 0.51 -3.04
CA ASP A 186 1.65 1.59 -3.08
C ASP A 186 1.36 2.55 -4.24
N THR A 187 1.95 3.75 -4.19
CA THR A 187 1.64 4.91 -5.04
C THR A 187 1.55 4.61 -6.54
N GLY A 188 2.38 3.72 -7.08
CA GLY A 188 2.46 3.43 -8.51
C GLY A 188 2.09 2.00 -8.90
N SER A 189 1.67 1.17 -7.94
CA SER A 189 1.67 -0.28 -8.13
C SER A 189 0.29 -0.92 -8.09
N VAL A 190 -0.79 -0.15 -8.09
CA VAL A 190 -2.15 -0.69 -8.02
C VAL A 190 -3.15 0.17 -8.79
N ALA A 191 -4.07 -0.51 -9.47
CA ALA A 191 -5.35 0.03 -9.92
C ALA A 191 -6.46 -0.73 -9.18
N SER A 192 -7.26 -0.01 -8.39
CA SER A 192 -8.32 -0.55 -7.55
C SER A 192 -9.38 0.54 -7.31
N PRO A 193 -10.41 0.65 -8.17
CA PRO A 193 -11.41 1.73 -8.13
C PRO A 193 -12.24 1.81 -6.85
N TYR A 194 -12.22 0.75 -6.03
CA TYR A 194 -12.94 0.69 -4.75
C TYR A 194 -12.01 0.88 -3.55
N ARG A 195 -10.73 1.22 -3.78
CA ARG A 195 -9.73 1.41 -2.73
C ARG A 195 -8.66 2.44 -3.12
N GLU A 196 -7.51 2.02 -3.64
CA GLU A 196 -6.36 2.92 -3.84
C GLU A 196 -6.59 3.99 -4.91
N THR A 197 -7.35 3.65 -5.93
CA THR A 197 -7.62 4.55 -7.07
C THR A 197 -9.08 4.97 -7.11
N GLU A 198 -9.81 4.85 -6.00
CA GLU A 198 -11.16 5.39 -5.85
C GLU A 198 -11.15 6.92 -5.94
N ASP A 199 -11.94 7.53 -6.82
CA ASP A 199 -12.09 8.98 -6.93
C ASP A 199 -10.77 9.65 -7.34
N MET A 200 -10.15 9.18 -8.43
CA MET A 200 -9.02 9.88 -9.06
C MET A 200 -9.52 11.21 -9.64
N ARG A 201 -8.71 12.28 -9.52
CA ARG A 201 -9.11 13.66 -9.90
C ARG A 201 -9.55 13.79 -11.36
N ASP A 202 -9.02 12.96 -12.25
CA ASP A 202 -9.30 12.93 -13.67
C ASP A 202 -10.23 11.77 -14.10
N GLY A 203 -10.76 10.99 -13.15
CA GLY A 203 -11.62 9.84 -13.40
C GLY A 203 -10.91 8.59 -13.94
N THR A 204 -9.57 8.50 -13.82
CA THR A 204 -8.77 7.34 -14.28
C THR A 204 -8.70 6.18 -13.29
N ASP A 205 -9.71 6.06 -12.42
CA ASP A 205 -9.80 5.07 -11.35
C ASP A 205 -9.48 3.64 -11.82
N ALA A 206 -10.03 3.24 -12.97
CA ALA A 206 -9.94 1.89 -13.53
C ALA A 206 -8.76 1.68 -14.49
N VAL A 207 -7.91 2.68 -14.72
CA VAL A 207 -6.76 2.55 -15.64
C VAL A 207 -5.69 1.66 -15.02
N ALA A 208 -5.53 0.45 -15.56
CA ALA A 208 -4.64 -0.58 -15.05
C ALA A 208 -3.27 -0.66 -15.75
N ASP A 209 -2.95 0.28 -16.65
CA ASP A 209 -1.63 0.33 -17.29
C ASP A 209 -0.50 0.57 -16.27
N TRP A 210 -0.76 1.41 -15.26
CA TRP A 210 0.22 1.79 -14.25
C TRP A 210 0.82 0.63 -13.45
N PRO A 211 0.05 -0.29 -12.83
CA PRO A 211 0.63 -1.45 -12.16
C PRO A 211 1.36 -2.40 -13.12
N ILE A 212 0.93 -2.51 -14.39
CA ILE A 212 1.65 -3.31 -15.40
C ILE A 212 3.01 -2.68 -15.69
N LEU A 213 3.04 -1.37 -15.95
CA LEU A 213 4.27 -0.61 -16.15
C LEU A 213 5.18 -0.66 -14.92
N ASN A 214 4.62 -0.64 -13.71
CA ASN A 214 5.38 -0.78 -12.47
C ASN A 214 6.13 -2.11 -12.42
N ALA A 215 5.45 -3.23 -12.70
CA ALA A 215 6.09 -4.54 -12.75
C ALA A 215 7.20 -4.61 -13.81
N LEU A 216 6.91 -4.13 -15.03
CA LEU A 216 7.89 -4.13 -16.12
C LEU A 216 9.09 -3.24 -15.82
N LEU A 217 8.88 -2.05 -15.26
CA LEU A 217 9.93 -1.11 -14.89
C LEU A 217 10.80 -1.64 -13.76
N ASN A 218 10.22 -2.27 -12.74
CA ASN A 218 10.97 -2.92 -11.66
C ASN A 218 11.81 -4.09 -12.17
N THR A 219 11.27 -4.87 -13.12
CA THR A 219 12.01 -5.93 -13.81
C THR A 219 13.22 -5.35 -14.56
N ALA A 220 13.02 -4.31 -15.37
CA ALA A 220 14.08 -3.64 -16.12
C ALA A 220 15.10 -2.93 -15.22
N SER A 221 14.68 -2.44 -14.06
CA SER A 221 15.54 -1.73 -13.10
C SER A 221 16.47 -2.67 -12.34
N GLY A 222 16.09 -3.95 -12.22
CA GLY A 222 16.90 -5.01 -11.62
C GLY A 222 16.44 -5.45 -10.23
N ALA A 223 15.13 -5.45 -9.97
CA ALA A 223 14.57 -6.07 -8.76
C ALA A 223 14.96 -7.55 -8.68
N SER A 224 15.10 -8.09 -7.46
CA SER A 224 15.43 -9.50 -7.24
C SER A 224 14.28 -10.42 -7.64
N TRP A 225 13.04 -10.00 -7.36
CA TRP A 225 11.85 -10.57 -7.98
C TRP A 225 10.73 -9.53 -8.10
N VAL A 226 9.82 -9.79 -9.02
CA VAL A 226 8.64 -8.97 -9.32
C VAL A 226 7.43 -9.88 -9.39
N SER A 227 6.29 -9.40 -8.91
CA SER A 227 5.00 -10.07 -8.95
C SER A 227 3.96 -9.17 -9.59
N PHE A 228 2.98 -9.78 -10.25
CA PHE A 228 1.78 -9.10 -10.74
C PHE A 228 0.55 -9.95 -10.41
N HIS A 229 -0.36 -9.40 -9.63
CA HIS A 229 -1.49 -10.12 -9.04
C HIS A 229 -2.82 -9.44 -9.39
N HIS A 230 -3.90 -10.20 -9.21
CA HIS A 230 -5.27 -9.78 -9.45
C HIS A 230 -6.13 -10.05 -8.22
N GLY A 231 -6.95 -9.07 -7.84
CA GLY A 231 -8.00 -9.19 -6.83
C GLY A 231 -7.55 -9.13 -5.37
N GLY A 232 -6.30 -8.74 -5.10
CA GLY A 232 -5.83 -8.54 -3.73
C GLY A 232 -6.60 -7.43 -3.02
N GLY A 233 -6.99 -7.70 -1.78
CA GLY A 233 -7.67 -6.75 -0.91
C GLY A 233 -9.17 -6.60 -1.15
N VAL A 234 -9.57 -6.33 -2.39
CA VAL A 234 -10.96 -6.02 -2.77
C VAL A 234 -11.67 -7.14 -3.54
N GLY A 235 -11.02 -8.30 -3.72
CA GLY A 235 -11.60 -9.48 -4.35
C GLY A 235 -11.36 -9.56 -5.85
N ILE A 236 -11.56 -10.77 -6.41
CA ILE A 236 -11.36 -11.09 -7.84
C ILE A 236 -12.21 -10.17 -8.72
N GLY A 237 -11.58 -9.55 -9.72
CA GLY A 237 -12.21 -8.64 -10.68
C GLY A 237 -12.00 -7.16 -10.35
N ASN A 238 -11.63 -6.84 -9.11
CA ASN A 238 -11.70 -5.48 -8.59
C ASN A 238 -10.36 -4.76 -8.46
N SER A 239 -9.23 -5.45 -8.64
CA SER A 239 -7.90 -4.82 -8.59
C SER A 239 -6.85 -5.54 -9.43
N LEU A 240 -5.89 -4.76 -9.95
CA LEU A 240 -4.67 -5.23 -10.60
C LEU A 240 -3.47 -4.54 -9.95
N HIS A 241 -2.47 -5.30 -9.52
CA HIS A 241 -1.41 -4.72 -8.68
C HIS A 241 -0.08 -5.49 -8.74
N ALA A 242 1.02 -4.74 -8.63
CA ALA A 242 2.38 -5.22 -8.74
C ALA A 242 3.17 -5.13 -7.42
N GLY A 243 4.06 -6.10 -7.22
CA GLY A 243 5.02 -6.14 -6.13
C GLY A 243 6.45 -6.21 -6.65
N GLN A 244 7.38 -5.72 -5.85
CA GLN A 244 8.82 -5.84 -6.11
C GLN A 244 9.54 -6.10 -4.78
N VAL A 245 10.63 -6.85 -4.86
CA VAL A 245 11.56 -7.02 -3.75
C VAL A 245 13.01 -7.03 -4.26
N LEU A 246 13.90 -6.48 -3.45
CA LEU A 246 15.34 -6.46 -3.61
C LEU A 246 16.01 -7.26 -2.48
N VAL A 247 17.18 -7.84 -2.76
CA VAL A 247 18.09 -8.39 -1.76
C VAL A 247 19.30 -7.47 -1.67
N ALA A 248 19.45 -6.75 -0.55
CA ALA A 248 20.66 -5.99 -0.24
C ALA A 248 21.72 -6.94 0.33
N ASP A 249 22.65 -7.36 -0.51
CA ASP A 249 23.68 -8.37 -0.20
C ASP A 249 25.07 -7.77 0.05
N GLY A 250 25.18 -6.44 0.07
CA GLY A 250 26.44 -5.73 0.32
C GLY A 250 27.32 -5.56 -0.92
N THR A 251 26.91 -6.06 -2.09
CA THR A 251 27.70 -5.94 -3.32
C THR A 251 27.52 -4.57 -4.00
N PRO A 252 28.54 -4.06 -4.71
CA PRO A 252 28.40 -2.86 -5.55
C PRO A 252 27.32 -3.00 -6.64
N GLU A 253 27.14 -4.21 -7.18
CA GLU A 253 26.15 -4.52 -8.20
C GLU A 253 24.73 -4.36 -7.66
N MET A 254 24.45 -4.88 -6.45
CA MET A 254 23.15 -4.71 -5.81
C MET A 254 22.94 -3.27 -5.37
N ARG A 255 23.97 -2.56 -4.91
CA ARG A 255 23.87 -1.12 -4.60
C ARG A 255 23.30 -0.32 -5.77
N ALA A 256 23.80 -0.54 -6.98
CA ALA A 256 23.32 0.15 -8.19
C ALA A 256 21.89 -0.27 -8.59
N ARG A 257 21.50 -1.53 -8.37
CA ARG A 257 20.13 -2.01 -8.63
C ARG A 257 19.14 -1.42 -7.64
N ILE A 258 19.50 -1.39 -6.36
CA ILE A 258 18.70 -0.80 -5.28
C ILE A 258 18.42 0.66 -5.57
N GLU A 259 19.45 1.43 -5.93
CA GLU A 259 19.29 2.84 -6.26
C GLU A 259 18.30 3.05 -7.42
N ARG A 260 18.42 2.26 -8.51
CA ARG A 260 17.48 2.35 -9.65
C ARG A 260 16.07 1.93 -9.29
N VAL A 261 15.90 0.74 -8.71
CA VAL A 261 14.57 0.18 -8.39
C VAL A 261 13.85 1.08 -7.39
N LEU A 262 14.51 1.49 -6.30
CA LEU A 262 13.90 2.34 -5.27
C LEU A 262 13.79 3.81 -5.67
N THR A 263 14.32 4.22 -6.83
CA THR A 263 14.03 5.51 -7.46
C THR A 263 12.84 5.40 -8.41
N ASN A 264 12.80 4.34 -9.23
CA ASN A 264 11.82 4.14 -10.28
C ASN A 264 10.46 3.66 -9.75
N ASP A 265 10.45 2.80 -8.73
CA ASP A 265 9.24 2.22 -8.14
C ASP A 265 8.31 3.29 -7.52
N PRO A 266 8.77 4.11 -6.53
CA PRO A 266 7.98 5.25 -6.07
C PRO A 266 7.84 6.34 -7.14
N GLY A 267 8.84 6.51 -8.01
CA GLY A 267 8.85 7.56 -9.04
C GLY A 267 7.73 7.39 -10.06
N LEU A 268 7.40 6.16 -10.42
CA LEU A 268 6.26 5.86 -11.28
C LEU A 268 4.92 6.20 -10.59
N GLY A 269 4.83 6.06 -9.28
CA GLY A 269 3.65 6.48 -8.51
C GLY A 269 3.47 8.00 -8.49
N VAL A 270 4.57 8.74 -8.31
CA VAL A 270 4.56 10.20 -8.46
C VAL A 270 4.14 10.58 -9.89
N ALA A 271 4.69 9.91 -10.91
CA ALA A 271 4.33 10.15 -12.30
C ALA A 271 2.83 9.90 -12.57
N ARG A 272 2.28 8.80 -12.07
CA ARG A 272 0.85 8.45 -12.18
C ARG A 272 -0.05 9.54 -11.58
N HIS A 273 0.29 10.02 -10.40
CA HIS A 273 -0.52 11.04 -9.72
C HIS A 273 -0.32 12.43 -10.36
N ALA A 274 0.86 12.73 -10.90
CA ALA A 274 1.07 13.96 -11.67
C ALA A 274 0.25 13.94 -12.97
N ASP A 275 0.22 12.81 -13.67
CA ASP A 275 -0.60 12.59 -14.87
C ASP A 275 -2.10 12.80 -14.58
N ALA A 276 -2.58 12.28 -13.45
CA ALA A 276 -3.96 12.50 -12.99
C ALA A 276 -4.25 13.94 -12.49
N GLY A 277 -3.28 14.85 -12.58
CA GLY A 277 -3.46 16.27 -12.28
C GLY A 277 -3.32 16.64 -10.80
N TYR A 278 -2.67 15.82 -9.97
CA TYR A 278 -2.37 16.21 -8.59
C TYR A 278 -1.15 17.16 -8.53
N GLU A 279 -1.37 18.38 -8.05
CA GLU A 279 -0.33 19.43 -7.96
C GLU A 279 0.84 19.01 -7.07
N GLU A 280 0.56 18.38 -5.93
CA GLU A 280 1.60 17.87 -5.01
C GLU A 280 2.49 16.81 -5.67
N ALA A 281 1.93 15.98 -6.56
CA ALA A 281 2.70 15.00 -7.32
C ALA A 281 3.57 15.67 -8.39
N THR A 282 3.04 16.71 -9.04
CA THR A 282 3.80 17.56 -9.96
C THR A 282 4.98 18.23 -9.26
N GLU A 283 4.75 18.82 -8.08
CA GLU A 283 5.81 19.44 -7.27
C GLU A 283 6.86 18.42 -6.84
N THR A 284 6.43 17.22 -6.45
CA THR A 284 7.33 16.11 -6.10
C THR A 284 8.17 15.68 -7.31
N ALA A 285 7.56 15.56 -8.49
CA ALA A 285 8.26 15.23 -9.73
C ALA A 285 9.34 16.27 -10.06
N ILE A 286 9.02 17.56 -9.97
CA ILE A 286 9.96 18.66 -10.20
C ILE A 286 11.11 18.62 -9.17
N ARG A 287 10.77 18.49 -7.88
CA ARG A 287 11.75 18.46 -6.77
C ARG A 287 12.77 17.34 -6.91
N HIS A 288 12.33 16.18 -7.39
CA HIS A 288 13.19 15.00 -7.56
C HIS A 288 13.70 14.80 -8.99
N GLY A 289 13.44 15.74 -9.90
CA GLY A 289 13.92 15.67 -11.28
C GLY A 289 13.36 14.49 -12.06
N ILE A 290 12.13 14.06 -11.77
CA ILE A 290 11.46 12.98 -12.52
C ILE A 290 11.15 13.49 -13.92
N HIS A 291 11.68 12.83 -14.95
CA HIS A 291 11.41 13.20 -16.33
C HIS A 291 10.01 12.75 -16.75
N LEU A 292 9.09 13.71 -16.87
CA LEU A 292 7.72 13.49 -17.35
C LEU A 292 7.58 14.12 -18.74
N PRO A 293 7.65 13.32 -19.84
CA PRO A 293 7.72 13.86 -21.20
C PRO A 293 6.56 14.80 -21.55
N MET A 294 5.34 14.48 -21.11
CA MET A 294 4.15 15.26 -21.40
C MET A 294 4.09 16.61 -20.64
N MET A 295 4.81 16.74 -19.52
CA MET A 295 4.94 17.99 -18.78
C MET A 295 6.01 18.93 -19.35
N SER A 296 6.91 18.40 -20.17
CA SER A 296 8.00 19.17 -20.78
C SER A 296 7.50 20.21 -21.82
N GLY A 297 6.20 20.18 -22.14
CA GLY A 297 5.52 21.14 -23.02
C GLY A 297 4.90 22.36 -22.32
N THR A 298 4.93 22.45 -20.99
CA THR A 298 4.19 23.50 -20.24
C THR A 298 5.07 24.60 -19.65
N THR A 299 6.38 24.60 -19.88
CA THR A 299 7.27 25.70 -19.47
C THR A 299 8.37 26.00 -20.49
N THR A 300 8.03 26.81 -21.49
CA THR A 300 8.88 27.92 -21.94
C THR A 300 7.98 29.09 -22.33
N SER A 301 7.51 29.84 -21.33
CA SER A 301 7.01 31.19 -21.54
C SER A 301 7.38 32.05 -20.34
N GLY A 302 8.40 32.88 -20.53
CA GLY A 302 8.65 34.09 -19.73
C GLY A 302 9.67 33.95 -18.61
N VAL A 303 10.93 34.23 -18.95
CA VAL A 303 11.85 35.00 -18.09
C VAL A 303 11.37 36.44 -18.04
#